data_AF-D9QR33-F1
#
_entry.id   AF-D9QR33-F1
#
_cell.length_a   1.000
_cell.length_b   1.000
_cell.length_c   1.000
_cell.angle_alpha   90.00
_cell.angle_beta   90.00
_cell.angle_gamma   90.00
#
_symmetry.space_group_name_H-M   'P 1'
#
loop_
_entity.id
_entity.type
_entity.pdbx_description
1 polymer ?
#
loop_
_entity_poly.entity_id
_entity_poly.type
_entity_poly.pdbx_seq_one_letter_code
_entity_poly.pdbx_strand_id
1 'polypeptide(L)'
;MKKIVSIGLIVSLLLVFTLPVFGQEKIEDVPKDHWAYQSVKELVDRGFMSLHEDNTFNGQEEVTRYQLAKVVAEILATIDQGQVKGSKEDAATLRELSTEFRSELVEINKKTDIFDKKLDKLAKQDKVAEEDRIKTKEELMAVRKEVDKIITDIEEYEATQHSLKSRLTTLESKNRNLRNRVSVLEDELSETKDENEELKSKSKNQMLVGGGLLLLVLAAGS
;
A
#
# COMPACT_ATOMS: atom_id res chain seq x y z
N MET A 1 57.03 79.14 -7.37
CA MET A 1 56.51 77.96 -8.11
C MET A 1 55.59 77.05 -7.29
N LYS A 2 55.77 76.90 -5.96
CA LYS A 2 54.91 76.02 -5.12
C LYS A 2 53.42 76.44 -5.02
N LYS A 3 53.11 77.74 -5.10
CA LYS A 3 51.72 78.24 -4.98
C LYS A 3 50.88 78.10 -6.26
N ILE A 4 51.52 78.05 -7.44
CA ILE A 4 50.83 77.92 -8.74
C ILE A 4 50.45 76.46 -9.01
N VAL A 5 51.30 75.52 -8.56
CA VAL A 5 51.02 74.08 -8.62
C VAL A 5 49.85 73.70 -7.68
N SER A 6 49.75 74.30 -6.50
CA SER A 6 48.63 74.04 -5.58
C SER A 6 47.28 74.60 -6.07
N ILE A 7 47.26 75.70 -6.83
CA ILE A 7 46.01 76.24 -7.40
C ILE A 7 45.55 75.38 -8.60
N GLY A 8 46.49 74.90 -9.43
CA GLY A 8 46.17 73.97 -10.52
C GLY A 8 45.61 72.63 -10.02
N LEU A 9 46.08 72.14 -8.87
CA LEU A 9 45.62 70.88 -8.29
C LEU A 9 44.22 70.97 -7.66
N ILE A 10 43.84 72.14 -7.12
CA ILE A 10 42.51 72.38 -6.54
C ILE A 10 41.45 72.59 -7.64
N VAL A 11 41.81 73.25 -8.75
CA VAL A 11 40.91 73.42 -9.90
C VAL A 11 40.67 72.09 -10.64
N SER A 12 41.68 71.20 -10.67
CA SER A 12 41.52 69.85 -11.22
C SER A 12 40.66 68.92 -10.34
N LEU A 13 40.50 69.22 -9.04
CA LEU A 13 39.70 68.43 -8.10
C LEU A 13 38.22 68.88 -8.06
N LEU A 14 37.93 70.11 -8.52
CA LEU A 14 36.58 70.69 -8.54
C LEU A 14 35.81 70.43 -9.84
N LEU A 15 36.39 69.68 -10.79
CA LEU A 15 35.78 69.32 -12.08
C LEU A 15 35.20 67.89 -12.10
N VAL A 16 35.05 67.24 -10.94
CA VAL A 16 34.15 66.09 -10.80
C VAL A 16 32.74 66.63 -10.56
N PHE A 17 32.21 67.23 -11.63
CA PHE A 17 30.80 67.56 -11.74
C PHE A 17 30.04 66.24 -11.71
N THR A 18 29.39 65.92 -10.60
CA THR A 18 28.44 64.80 -10.53
C THR A 18 27.24 65.18 -11.38
N LEU A 19 27.34 64.91 -12.69
CA LEU A 19 26.15 64.83 -13.51
C LEU A 19 25.30 63.70 -12.90
N PRO A 20 24.02 63.93 -12.57
CA PRO A 20 23.12 62.80 -12.41
C PRO A 20 23.13 62.10 -13.77
N VAL A 21 23.81 60.96 -13.84
CA VAL A 21 23.63 60.02 -14.93
C VAL A 21 22.21 59.50 -14.75
N PHE A 22 21.25 60.18 -15.37
CA PHE A 22 19.97 59.57 -15.69
C PHE A 22 20.31 58.50 -16.73
N GLY A 23 20.70 57.32 -16.25
CA GLY A 23 20.86 56.17 -17.10
C GLY A 23 19.55 55.95 -17.81
N GLN A 24 19.56 56.06 -19.15
CA GLN A 24 18.54 55.39 -19.94
C GLN A 24 18.76 53.90 -19.67
N GLU A 25 18.09 53.34 -18.66
CA GLU A 25 18.09 51.91 -18.42
C GLU A 25 17.50 51.25 -19.67
N LYS A 26 18.38 50.62 -20.43
CA LYS A 26 18.01 49.84 -21.58
C LYS A 26 17.53 48.50 -21.02
N ILE A 27 16.25 48.22 -21.20
CA ILE A 27 15.66 46.93 -20.86
C ILE A 27 16.20 45.91 -21.86
N GLU A 28 17.05 44.98 -21.42
CA GLU A 28 17.84 44.13 -22.32
C GLU A 28 17.00 43.11 -23.09
N ASP A 29 15.97 42.57 -22.44
CA ASP A 29 15.11 41.48 -22.93
C ASP A 29 13.78 41.95 -23.53
N VAL A 30 13.51 43.26 -23.54
CA VAL A 30 12.33 43.85 -24.18
C VAL A 30 12.77 44.73 -25.35
N PRO A 31 12.67 44.25 -26.60
CA PRO A 31 13.00 45.04 -27.79
C PRO A 31 12.16 46.32 -27.91
N LYS A 32 12.74 47.39 -28.48
CA LYS A 32 12.06 48.70 -28.61
C LYS A 32 10.77 48.67 -29.44
N ASP A 33 10.66 47.71 -30.34
CA ASP A 33 9.51 47.44 -31.20
C ASP A 33 8.49 46.47 -30.58
N HIS A 34 8.77 45.95 -29.37
CA HIS A 34 7.85 45.11 -28.63
C HIS A 34 6.64 45.91 -28.10
N TRP A 35 5.45 45.33 -28.18
CA TRP A 35 4.18 45.98 -27.79
C TRP A 35 4.18 46.49 -26.34
N ALA A 36 4.88 45.79 -25.44
CA ALA A 36 4.96 46.13 -24.02
C ALA A 36 6.09 47.12 -23.70
N TYR A 37 7.01 47.41 -24.62
CA TYR A 37 8.23 48.17 -24.33
C TYR A 37 7.94 49.53 -23.70
N GLN A 38 7.01 50.29 -24.28
CA GLN A 38 6.66 51.61 -23.77
C GLN A 38 6.04 51.53 -22.37
N SER A 39 5.18 50.54 -22.13
CA SER A 39 4.53 50.34 -20.83
C SER A 39 5.51 49.89 -19.75
N VAL A 40 6.38 48.92 -20.05
CA VAL A 40 7.40 48.44 -19.11
C VAL A 40 8.39 49.57 -18.80
N LYS A 41 8.85 50.29 -19.83
CA LYS A 41 9.75 51.42 -19.65
C LYS A 41 9.14 52.50 -18.76
N GLU A 42 7.87 52.86 -18.98
CA GLU A 42 7.19 53.85 -18.16
C GLU A 42 7.06 53.41 -16.69
N LEU A 43 6.77 52.13 -16.44
CA LEU A 43 6.68 51.59 -15.08
C LEU A 43 8.03 51.57 -14.37
N VAL A 44 9.12 51.24 -15.07
CA VAL A 44 10.49 51.26 -14.55
C VAL A 44 10.97 52.69 -14.30
N ASP A 45 10.79 53.59 -15.27
CA ASP A 45 11.17 55.01 -15.17
C ASP A 45 10.47 55.70 -13.98
N ARG A 46 9.22 55.31 -13.68
CA ARG A 46 8.43 55.83 -12.55
C ARG A 46 8.72 55.12 -11.22
N GLY A 47 9.54 54.07 -11.22
CA GLY A 47 9.91 53.31 -10.02
C GLY A 47 8.80 52.39 -9.49
N PHE A 48 7.76 52.10 -10.27
CA PHE A 48 6.70 51.15 -9.89
C PHE A 48 7.15 49.70 -10.05
N MET A 49 8.14 49.45 -10.91
CA MET A 49 8.80 48.17 -11.05
C MET A 49 10.30 48.38 -11.20
N SER A 50 11.09 47.38 -10.84
CA SER A 50 12.54 47.40 -10.98
C SER A 50 12.97 46.32 -11.97
N LEU A 51 14.02 46.60 -12.72
CA LEU A 51 14.71 45.58 -13.50
C LEU A 51 15.52 44.67 -12.57
N HIS A 52 15.85 43.48 -13.06
CA HIS A 52 16.79 42.61 -12.40
C HIS A 52 18.22 43.20 -12.45
N GLU A 53 19.14 42.64 -11.67
CA GLU A 53 20.53 43.12 -11.60
C GLU A 53 21.26 43.09 -12.95
N ASP A 54 20.78 42.28 -13.91
CA ASP A 54 21.27 42.15 -15.28
C ASP A 54 20.55 43.07 -16.28
N ASN A 55 19.75 44.05 -15.82
CA ASN A 55 18.94 44.96 -16.64
C ASN A 55 17.84 44.28 -17.49
N THR A 56 17.44 43.07 -17.13
CA THR A 56 16.28 42.39 -17.73
C THR A 56 14.99 42.69 -16.98
N PHE A 57 13.85 42.60 -17.66
CA PHE A 57 12.51 42.66 -17.08
C PHE A 57 11.92 41.27 -16.77
N ASN A 58 12.35 40.24 -17.49
CA ASN A 58 11.90 38.85 -17.40
C ASN A 58 10.38 38.70 -17.52
N GLY A 59 9.81 39.19 -18.63
CA GLY A 59 8.35 39.19 -18.86
C GLY A 59 7.68 37.81 -18.92
N GLN A 60 8.44 36.69 -18.88
CA GLN A 60 7.90 35.33 -18.75
C GLN A 60 7.87 34.81 -17.31
N GLU A 61 8.46 35.54 -16.35
CA GLU A 61 8.44 35.16 -14.95
C GLU A 61 7.04 35.33 -14.35
N GLU A 62 6.67 34.41 -13.47
CA GLU A 62 5.37 34.45 -12.79
C GLU A 62 5.34 35.60 -11.77
N VAL A 63 4.46 36.58 -11.99
CA VAL A 63 4.20 37.63 -11.01
C VAL A 63 3.27 37.10 -9.93
N THR A 64 3.71 37.13 -8.66
CA THR A 64 2.81 36.77 -7.56
C THR A 64 1.68 37.80 -7.45
N ARG A 65 0.49 37.34 -7.06
CA ARG A 65 -0.65 38.24 -6.88
C ARG A 65 -0.39 39.35 -5.84
N TYR A 66 0.50 39.09 -4.86
CA TYR A 66 0.94 40.08 -3.89
C TYR A 66 1.81 41.17 -4.50
N GLN A 67 2.74 40.82 -5.39
CA GLN A 67 3.57 41.79 -6.12
C GLN A 67 2.69 42.67 -7.01
N LEU A 68 1.76 42.08 -7.77
CA LEU A 68 0.82 42.84 -8.60
C LEU A 68 -0.02 43.82 -7.75
N ALA A 69 -0.59 43.35 -6.65
CA ALA A 69 -1.39 44.19 -5.75
C ALA A 69 -0.59 45.35 -5.14
N LYS A 70 0.68 45.13 -4.81
CA LYS A 70 1.59 46.17 -4.30
C LYS A 70 1.81 47.27 -5.35
N VAL A 71 2.17 46.88 -6.57
CA VAL A 71 2.44 47.81 -7.68
C VAL A 71 1.19 48.66 -7.99
N VAL A 72 0.01 48.03 -8.06
CA VAL A 72 -1.25 48.75 -8.29
C VAL A 72 -1.57 49.73 -7.15
N ALA A 73 -1.34 49.34 -5.90
CA ALA A 73 -1.56 50.22 -4.75
C ALA A 73 -0.62 51.45 -4.77
N GLU A 74 0.65 51.26 -5.16
CA GLU A 74 1.63 52.34 -5.30
C GLU A 74 1.25 53.31 -6.43
N ILE A 75 0.79 52.80 -7.58
CA ILE A 75 0.29 53.62 -8.70
C ILE A 75 -0.89 54.48 -8.26
N LEU A 76 -1.87 53.87 -7.59
CA LEU A 76 -3.06 54.58 -7.08
C LEU A 76 -2.70 55.70 -6.10
N ALA A 77 -1.80 55.43 -5.16
CA ALA A 77 -1.32 56.43 -4.20
C ALA A 77 -0.64 57.62 -4.90
N THR A 78 0.07 57.36 -6.00
CA THR A 78 0.79 58.38 -6.78
C THR A 78 -0.15 59.24 -7.63
N ILE A 79 -1.26 58.65 -8.11
CA ILE A 79 -2.35 59.40 -8.77
C ILE A 79 -3.06 60.32 -7.76
N ASP A 80 -3.35 59.84 -6.55
CA ASP A 80 -4.00 60.65 -5.50
C ASP A 80 -3.13 61.85 -5.05
N GLN A 81 -1.80 61.72 -5.14
CA GLN A 81 -0.84 62.80 -4.89
C GLN A 81 -0.68 63.79 -6.07
N GLY A 82 -1.38 63.58 -7.18
CA GLY A 82 -1.33 64.45 -8.37
C GLY A 82 -0.03 64.34 -9.17
N GLN A 83 0.81 63.34 -8.89
CA GLN A 83 2.09 63.11 -9.58
C GLN A 83 1.90 62.39 -10.93
N VAL A 84 0.77 61.70 -11.12
CA VAL A 84 0.35 61.12 -12.40
C VAL A 84 -0.98 61.73 -12.84
N LYS A 85 -1.06 62.25 -14.07
CA LYS A 85 -2.33 62.70 -14.65
C LYS A 85 -3.17 61.48 -15.04
N GLY A 86 -4.13 61.11 -14.21
CA GLY A 86 -5.18 60.13 -14.52
C GLY A 86 -6.57 60.79 -14.49
N SER A 87 -7.56 60.25 -15.21
CA SER A 87 -8.96 60.65 -15.00
C SER A 87 -9.36 60.25 -13.59
N LYS A 88 -10.10 61.12 -12.88
CA LYS A 88 -10.57 60.81 -11.51
C LYS A 88 -11.44 59.55 -11.48
N GLU A 89 -12.10 59.27 -12.60
CA GLU A 89 -12.93 58.11 -12.89
C GLU A 89 -12.08 56.83 -12.97
N ASP A 90 -11.00 56.82 -13.77
CA ASP A 90 -10.08 55.66 -13.87
C ASP A 90 -9.43 55.34 -12.53
N ALA A 91 -9.05 56.37 -11.77
CA ALA A 91 -8.51 56.20 -10.41
C ALA A 91 -9.54 55.60 -9.44
N ALA A 92 -10.82 55.95 -9.60
CA ALA A 92 -11.90 55.38 -8.79
C ALA A 92 -12.14 53.90 -9.15
N THR A 93 -12.20 53.56 -10.44
CA THR A 93 -12.35 52.17 -10.90
C THR A 93 -11.17 51.30 -10.47
N LEU A 94 -9.94 51.81 -10.56
CA LEU A 94 -8.76 51.09 -10.07
C LEU A 94 -8.78 50.87 -8.56
N ARG A 95 -9.28 51.84 -7.77
CA ARG A 95 -9.46 51.67 -6.31
C ARG A 95 -10.50 50.61 -5.97
N GLU A 96 -11.63 50.60 -6.67
CA GLU A 96 -12.68 49.58 -6.50
C GLU A 96 -12.13 48.19 -6.81
N LEU A 97 -11.52 48.02 -7.98
CA LEU A 97 -10.90 46.77 -8.41
C LEU A 97 -9.79 46.31 -7.43
N SER A 98 -8.96 47.22 -6.95
CA SER A 98 -7.92 46.90 -5.95
C SER A 98 -8.51 46.44 -4.62
N THR A 99 -9.67 46.97 -4.24
CA THR A 99 -10.38 46.57 -3.02
C THR A 99 -10.97 45.17 -3.16
N GLU A 100 -11.57 44.87 -4.31
CA GLU A 100 -12.08 43.54 -4.65
C GLU A 100 -10.94 42.51 -4.69
N PHE A 101 -9.85 42.81 -5.41
CA PHE A 101 -8.67 41.93 -5.46
C PHE A 101 -8.10 41.68 -4.07
N ARG A 102 -7.99 42.71 -3.21
CA ARG A 102 -7.53 42.53 -1.83
C ARG A 102 -8.41 41.53 -1.08
N SER A 103 -9.73 41.64 -1.22
CA SER A 103 -10.68 40.71 -0.59
C SER A 103 -10.49 39.28 -1.09
N GLU A 104 -10.39 39.10 -2.41
CA GLU A 104 -10.17 37.78 -3.03
C GLU A 104 -8.85 37.14 -2.60
N LEU A 105 -7.76 37.92 -2.49
CA LEU A 105 -6.47 37.41 -2.02
C LEU A 105 -6.52 36.94 -0.58
N VAL A 106 -7.24 37.65 0.28
CA VAL A 106 -7.45 37.22 1.67
C VAL A 106 -8.25 35.92 1.71
N GLU A 107 -9.27 35.77 0.85
CA GLU A 107 -10.05 34.53 0.77
C GLU A 107 -9.21 33.35 0.24
N ILE A 108 -8.39 33.59 -0.78
CA ILE A 108 -7.51 32.58 -1.35
C ILE A 108 -6.47 32.12 -0.34
N ASN A 109 -5.85 33.03 0.42
CA ASN A 109 -4.92 32.65 1.47
C ASN A 109 -5.59 31.75 2.52
N LYS A 110 -6.82 32.10 2.94
CA LYS A 110 -7.60 31.25 3.86
C LYS A 110 -7.87 29.86 3.27
N LYS A 111 -8.19 29.77 1.96
CA LYS A 111 -8.40 28.49 1.27
C LYS A 111 -7.11 27.68 1.20
N THR A 112 -5.96 28.31 0.93
CA THR A 112 -4.64 27.67 0.98
C THR A 112 -4.36 27.09 2.37
N ASP A 113 -4.56 27.87 3.44
CA ASP A 113 -4.37 27.39 4.81
C ASP A 113 -5.27 26.18 5.15
N ILE A 114 -6.51 26.18 4.64
CA ILE A 114 -7.43 25.05 4.80
C ILE A 114 -6.95 23.83 4.01
N PHE A 115 -6.44 24.05 2.80
CA PHE A 115 -5.93 22.99 1.94
C PHE A 115 -4.69 22.34 2.56
N ASP A 116 -3.75 23.13 3.09
CA ASP A 116 -2.57 22.64 3.79
C ASP A 116 -2.95 21.81 5.03
N LYS A 117 -3.92 22.28 5.83
CA LYS A 117 -4.45 21.49 6.96
C LYS A 117 -5.11 20.18 6.52
N LYS A 118 -5.79 20.18 5.37
CA LYS A 118 -6.38 18.95 4.80
C LYS A 118 -5.29 18.00 4.30
N LEU A 119 -4.24 18.50 3.66
CA LEU A 119 -3.08 17.72 3.25
C LEU A 119 -2.38 17.07 4.44
N ASP A 120 -2.14 17.82 5.52
CA ASP A 120 -1.57 17.29 6.76
C ASP A 120 -2.45 16.20 7.37
N LYS A 121 -3.77 16.39 7.37
CA LYS A 121 -4.71 15.39 7.86
C LYS A 121 -4.69 14.13 6.99
N LEU A 122 -4.68 14.28 5.68
CA LEU A 122 -4.60 13.16 4.74
C LEU A 122 -3.30 12.39 4.90
N ALA A 123 -2.15 13.08 5.02
CA ALA A 123 -0.86 12.44 5.24
C ALA A 123 -0.83 11.63 6.55
N LYS A 124 -1.43 12.15 7.62
CA LYS A 124 -1.57 11.40 8.88
C LYS A 124 -2.49 10.19 8.74
N GLN A 125 -3.63 10.34 8.05
CA GLN A 125 -4.56 9.24 7.81
C GLN A 125 -3.93 8.14 6.93
N ASP A 126 -3.15 8.52 5.92
CA ASP A 126 -2.44 7.60 5.04
C ASP A 126 -1.41 6.78 5.82
N LYS A 127 -0.65 7.42 6.72
CA LYS A 127 0.28 6.71 7.61
C LYS A 127 -0.41 5.68 8.50
N VAL A 128 -1.54 6.04 9.12
CA VAL A 128 -2.32 5.11 9.95
C VAL A 128 -2.87 3.95 9.12
N ALA A 129 -3.39 4.24 7.92
CA ALA A 129 -3.89 3.21 7.01
C ALA A 129 -2.78 2.25 6.54
N GLU A 130 -1.55 2.75 6.35
CA GLU A 130 -0.39 1.93 6.03
C GLU A 130 -0.04 0.98 7.19
N GLU A 131 -0.01 1.48 8.41
CA GLU A 131 0.23 0.67 9.63
C GLU A 131 -0.83 -0.43 9.79
N ASP A 132 -2.11 -0.09 9.61
CA ASP A 132 -3.22 -1.06 9.63
C ASP A 132 -3.09 -2.10 8.51
N ARG A 133 -2.65 -1.69 7.31
CA ARG A 133 -2.43 -2.61 6.19
C ARG A 133 -1.29 -3.60 6.46
N ILE A 134 -0.22 -3.14 7.12
CA ILE A 134 0.88 -4.03 7.54
C ILE A 134 0.36 -5.05 8.55
N LYS A 135 -0.34 -4.60 9.59
CA LYS A 135 -0.90 -5.50 10.62
C LYS A 135 -1.86 -6.53 10.04
N THR A 136 -2.79 -6.11 9.19
CA THR A 136 -3.73 -7.03 8.55
C THR A 136 -3.04 -8.04 7.64
N LYS A 137 -1.93 -7.66 6.99
CA LYS A 137 -1.10 -8.58 6.20
C LYS A 137 -0.40 -9.61 7.08
N GLU A 138 0.10 -9.22 8.24
CA GLU A 138 0.71 -10.13 9.23
C GLU A 138 -0.31 -11.14 9.75
N GLU A 139 -1.50 -10.68 10.15
CA GLU A 139 -2.61 -11.54 10.57
C GLU A 139 -3.01 -12.51 9.45
N LEU A 140 -3.09 -12.04 8.21
CA LEU A 140 -3.39 -12.88 7.04
C LEU A 140 -2.31 -13.95 6.81
N MET A 141 -1.03 -13.64 7.02
CA MET A 141 0.06 -14.61 6.92
C MET A 141 -0.03 -15.68 8.01
N ALA A 142 -0.39 -15.30 9.23
CA ALA A 142 -0.62 -16.25 10.31
C ALA A 142 -1.77 -17.21 9.99
N VAL A 143 -2.90 -16.68 9.50
CA VAL A 143 -4.05 -17.50 9.08
C VAL A 143 -3.68 -18.44 7.93
N ARG A 144 -2.92 -17.98 6.93
CA ARG A 144 -2.46 -18.85 5.84
C ARG A 144 -1.63 -20.03 6.36
N LYS A 145 -0.72 -19.77 7.30
CA LYS A 145 0.09 -20.83 7.93
C LYS A 145 -0.77 -21.84 8.69
N GLU A 146 -1.80 -21.38 9.39
CA GLU A 146 -2.75 -22.28 10.06
C GLU A 146 -3.53 -23.12 9.06
N VAL A 147 -3.97 -22.54 7.94
CA VAL A 147 -4.63 -23.27 6.85
C VAL A 147 -3.71 -24.33 6.25
N ASP A 148 -2.45 -24.01 5.98
CA ASP A 148 -1.47 -24.98 5.44
C ASP A 148 -1.24 -26.15 6.41
N LYS A 149 -1.21 -25.85 7.72
CA LYS A 149 -1.12 -26.89 8.75
C LYS A 149 -2.36 -27.77 8.75
N ILE A 150 -3.56 -27.19 8.69
CA ILE A 150 -4.82 -27.94 8.64
C ILE A 150 -4.88 -28.85 7.41
N ILE A 151 -4.42 -28.37 6.25
CA ILE A 151 -4.34 -29.17 5.02
C ILE A 151 -3.44 -30.40 5.26
N THR A 152 -2.26 -30.19 5.84
CA THR A 152 -1.33 -31.29 6.16
C THR A 152 -1.95 -32.29 7.14
N ASP A 153 -2.61 -31.80 8.20
CA ASP A 153 -3.29 -32.64 9.19
C ASP A 153 -4.43 -33.47 8.55
N ILE A 154 -5.15 -32.90 7.56
CA ILE A 154 -6.19 -33.61 6.79
C ILE A 154 -5.57 -34.72 5.94
N GLU A 155 -4.47 -34.45 5.24
CA GLU A 155 -3.78 -35.45 4.41
C GLU A 155 -3.29 -36.64 5.26
N GLU A 156 -2.73 -36.38 6.44
CA GLU A 156 -2.30 -37.43 7.37
C GLU A 156 -3.49 -38.26 7.90
N TYR A 157 -4.60 -37.60 8.19
CA TYR A 157 -5.83 -38.27 8.61
C TYR A 157 -6.39 -39.19 7.52
N GLU A 158 -6.42 -38.72 6.27
CA GLU A 158 -6.87 -39.53 5.12
C GLU A 158 -5.98 -40.76 4.89
N ALA A 159 -4.65 -40.59 4.99
CA ALA A 159 -3.71 -41.70 4.91
C ALA A 159 -3.95 -42.74 6.02
N THR A 160 -4.21 -42.27 7.23
CA THR A 160 -4.54 -43.12 8.39
C THR A 160 -5.85 -43.88 8.16
N GLN A 161 -6.90 -43.21 7.67
CA GLN A 161 -8.18 -43.84 7.32
C GLN A 161 -8.00 -44.94 6.26
N HIS A 162 -7.18 -44.69 5.24
CA HIS A 162 -6.88 -45.67 4.21
C HIS A 162 -6.21 -46.92 4.79
N SER A 163 -5.21 -46.72 5.67
CA SER A 163 -4.51 -47.81 6.37
C SER A 163 -5.45 -48.62 7.26
N LEU A 164 -6.31 -47.95 8.05
CA LEU A 164 -7.30 -48.62 8.89
C LEU A 164 -8.26 -49.47 8.06
N LYS A 165 -8.74 -48.94 6.92
CA LYS A 165 -9.64 -49.66 6.01
C LYS A 165 -8.97 -50.93 5.46
N SER A 166 -7.71 -50.85 5.04
CA SER A 166 -6.95 -52.03 4.56
C SER A 166 -6.74 -53.08 5.66
N ARG A 167 -6.48 -52.64 6.89
CA ARG A 167 -6.39 -53.56 8.03
C ARG A 167 -7.73 -54.23 8.33
N LEU A 168 -8.83 -53.49 8.26
CA LEU A 168 -10.17 -54.02 8.47
C LEU A 168 -10.51 -55.11 7.46
N THR A 169 -10.29 -54.86 6.16
CA THR A 169 -10.57 -55.86 5.10
C THR A 169 -9.70 -57.12 5.29
N THR A 170 -8.44 -56.95 5.71
CA THR A 170 -7.56 -58.07 6.04
C THR A 170 -8.10 -58.88 7.22
N LEU A 171 -8.57 -58.22 8.28
CA LEU A 171 -9.14 -58.86 9.45
C LEU A 171 -10.44 -59.60 9.11
N GLU A 172 -11.30 -59.00 8.28
CA GLU A 172 -12.53 -59.61 7.79
C GLU A 172 -12.24 -60.88 6.98
N SER A 173 -11.23 -60.86 6.11
CA SER A 173 -10.77 -62.04 5.37
C SER A 173 -10.26 -63.15 6.29
N LYS A 174 -9.42 -62.80 7.28
CA LYS A 174 -8.93 -63.76 8.29
C LYS A 174 -10.06 -64.36 9.10
N ASN A 175 -11.03 -63.55 9.54
CA ASN A 175 -12.21 -64.03 10.26
C ASN A 175 -13.08 -64.96 9.41
N ARG A 176 -13.26 -64.67 8.12
CA ARG A 176 -13.96 -65.56 7.19
C ARG A 176 -13.23 -66.90 7.07
N ASN A 177 -11.90 -66.89 6.91
CA ASN A 177 -11.11 -68.12 6.87
C ASN A 177 -11.24 -68.94 8.15
N LEU A 178 -11.14 -68.29 9.32
CA LEU A 178 -11.31 -68.96 10.60
C LEU A 178 -12.69 -69.58 10.76
N ARG A 179 -13.76 -68.87 10.38
CA ARG A 179 -15.13 -69.43 10.39
C ARG A 179 -15.24 -70.67 9.51
N ASN A 180 -14.68 -70.64 8.30
CA ASN A 180 -14.68 -71.81 7.41
C ASN A 180 -13.91 -72.99 8.03
N ARG A 181 -12.75 -72.74 8.65
CA ARG A 181 -11.98 -73.79 9.33
C ARG A 181 -12.71 -74.38 10.53
N VAL A 182 -13.39 -73.53 11.32
CA VAL A 182 -14.22 -74.00 12.44
C VAL A 182 -15.35 -74.88 11.94
N SER A 183 -16.06 -74.47 10.88
CA SER A 183 -17.12 -75.28 10.26
C SER A 183 -16.60 -76.65 9.81
N VAL A 184 -15.45 -76.70 9.13
CA VAL A 184 -14.84 -77.99 8.70
C VAL A 184 -14.49 -78.87 9.89
N LEU A 185 -13.90 -78.29 10.95
CA LEU A 185 -13.57 -79.04 12.17
C LEU A 185 -14.82 -79.53 12.91
N GLU A 186 -15.91 -78.77 12.90
CA GLU A 186 -17.20 -79.18 13.47
C GLU A 186 -17.78 -80.38 12.71
N ASP A 187 -17.70 -80.37 11.37
CA ASP A 187 -18.12 -81.49 10.52
C ASP A 187 -17.26 -82.75 10.77
N GLU A 188 -15.93 -82.62 10.74
CA GLU A 188 -14.98 -83.72 11.00
C GLU A 188 -15.17 -84.32 12.41
N LEU A 189 -15.45 -83.48 13.42
CA LEU A 189 -15.72 -83.93 14.78
C LEU A 189 -17.04 -84.71 14.87
N SER A 190 -18.07 -84.28 14.12
CA SER A 190 -19.34 -85.01 14.05
C SER A 190 -19.15 -86.39 13.42
N GLU A 191 -18.44 -86.47 12.30
CA GLU A 191 -18.13 -87.73 11.62
C GLU A 191 -17.34 -88.69 12.53
N THR A 192 -16.27 -88.20 13.16
CA THR A 192 -15.46 -88.99 14.09
C THR A 192 -16.27 -89.49 15.29
N LYS A 193 -17.25 -88.70 15.75
CA LYS A 193 -18.14 -89.09 16.85
C LYS A 193 -19.08 -90.22 16.43
N ASP A 194 -19.65 -90.13 15.24
CA ASP A 194 -20.53 -91.17 14.69
C ASP A 194 -19.77 -92.49 14.44
N GLU A 195 -18.56 -92.43 13.87
CA GLU A 195 -17.69 -93.59 13.70
C GLU A 195 -17.34 -94.27 15.05
N ASN A 196 -17.04 -93.48 16.08
CA ASN A 196 -16.74 -94.01 17.41
C ASN A 196 -17.94 -94.73 18.03
N GLU A 197 -19.16 -94.20 17.89
CA GLU A 197 -20.37 -94.87 18.37
C GLU A 197 -20.65 -96.17 17.58
N GLU A 198 -20.41 -96.19 16.27
CA GLU A 198 -20.51 -97.41 15.46
C GLU A 198 -19.49 -98.48 15.93
N LEU A 199 -18.22 -98.11 16.13
CA LEU A 199 -17.17 -99.02 16.60
C LEU A 199 -17.49 -99.58 18.00
N LYS A 200 -17.99 -98.76 18.93
CA LYS A 200 -18.44 -99.22 20.25
C LYS A 200 -19.55 -100.26 20.13
N SER A 201 -20.54 -100.01 19.27
CA SER A 201 -21.64 -100.94 18.99
C SER A 201 -21.11 -102.28 18.44
N LYS A 202 -20.22 -102.23 17.46
CA LYS A 202 -19.59 -103.40 16.84
C LYS A 202 -18.75 -104.20 17.84
N SER A 203 -17.95 -103.52 18.67
CA SER A 203 -17.15 -104.14 19.73
C SER A 203 -18.03 -104.86 20.76
N LYS A 204 -19.11 -104.22 21.22
CA LYS A 204 -20.08 -104.82 22.15
C LYS A 204 -20.70 -106.10 21.57
N ASN A 205 -21.09 -106.08 20.29
CA ASN A 205 -21.62 -107.26 19.60
C ASN A 205 -20.58 -108.38 19.47
N GLN A 206 -19.32 -108.06 19.14
CA GLN A 206 -18.26 -109.07 19.09
C GLN A 206 -17.96 -109.70 20.47
N MET A 207 -18.04 -108.91 21.55
CA MET A 207 -17.86 -109.43 22.92
C MET A 207 -19.00 -110.36 23.33
N LEU A 208 -20.25 -110.05 22.96
CA LEU A 208 -21.41 -110.92 23.17
C LEU A 208 -21.29 -112.25 22.41
N VAL A 209 -20.89 -112.20 21.13
CA VAL A 209 -20.67 -113.40 20.31
C VAL A 209 -19.50 -114.23 20.84
N GLY A 210 -18.37 -113.60 21.18
CA GLY A 210 -17.21 -114.26 21.74
C GLY A 210 -17.48 -114.90 23.10
N GLY A 211 -18.17 -114.20 24.01
CA GLY A 211 -18.59 -114.74 25.30
C GLY A 211 -19.60 -115.89 25.17
N GLY A 212 -20.54 -115.79 24.22
CA GLY A 212 -21.48 -116.87 23.91
C GLY A 212 -20.80 -118.12 23.34
N LEU A 213 -19.81 -117.94 22.46
CA LEU A 213 -18.96 -119.03 21.97
C LEU A 213 -18.12 -119.65 23.09
N LEU A 214 -17.56 -118.85 23.99
CA LEU A 214 -16.77 -119.35 25.13
C LEU A 214 -17.64 -120.19 26.09
N LEU A 215 -18.87 -119.74 26.35
CA LEU A 215 -19.85 -120.49 27.14
C LEU A 215 -20.26 -121.81 26.47
N LEU A 216 -20.44 -121.83 25.15
CA LEU A 216 -20.72 -123.05 24.40
C LEU A 216 -19.55 -124.04 24.43
N VAL A 217 -18.32 -123.55 24.30
CA VAL A 217 -17.11 -124.39 24.40
C VAL A 217 -16.94 -124.95 25.81
N LEU A 218 -17.23 -124.16 26.85
CA LEU A 218 -17.24 -124.64 28.24
C LEU A 218 -18.34 -125.67 28.50
N ALA A 219 -19.52 -125.52 27.91
CA ALA A 219 -20.63 -126.47 28.05
C ALA A 219 -20.45 -127.78 27.24
N ALA A 220 -19.65 -127.75 26.17
CA ALA A 220 -19.35 -128.94 25.36
C ALA A 220 -18.13 -129.75 25.86
N GLY A 221 -17.38 -129.23 26.83
CA GLY A 221 -16.17 -129.84 27.39
C GLY A 221 -16.36 -130.56 28.74
N SER A 222 -17.59 -130.68 29.24
CA SER A 222 -17.98 -131.39 30.47
C SER A 222 -18.88 -132.59 30.15
#